data_AF-A0A1G5CTG2-F1
#
_entry.id   AF-A0A1G5CTG2-F1
#
_cell.length_a   1.000
_cell.length_b   1.000
_cell.length_c   1.000
_cell.angle_alpha   90.00
_cell.angle_beta   90.00
_cell.angle_gamma   90.00
#
_symmetry.space_group_name_H-M   'P 1'
#
loop_
_entity.id
_entity.type
_entity.pdbx_description
1 polymer ?
#
loop_
_entity_poly.entity_id
_entity_poly.type
_entity_poly.pdbx_seq_one_letter_code
_entity_poly.pdbx_strand_id
1 'polypeptide(L)'
;MLKNWAANVGYRTEPESATDYLACNECMAHLLWIREEAKKRFAVFDKSPNLSLLTQLEIIMPTTQSTTRKSATHATGKSKNDATKLLTDDHNKVKKLFKEYEKLCKKNDEEGKEELATQICKELSIHAQLEEEIFYPAVREAIDDDDLMNEAVVEHASAKDLIAQIQSMNVSDPMYDALVTVLGEYVNHHIEEEQNQIFPKAQKSKMDLEEIGLEIARRKEELMEE
;
A
#
# COMPACT_ATOMS: atom_id res chain seq x y z
N MET A 1 -18.78 13.24 -9.40
CA MET A 1 -19.66 12.39 -8.57
C MET A 1 -19.74 12.84 -7.10
N LEU A 2 -18.88 13.74 -6.61
CA LEU A 2 -18.95 14.30 -5.25
C LEU A 2 -20.16 15.22 -4.96
N LYS A 3 -20.74 15.88 -5.98
CA LYS A 3 -21.85 16.83 -5.78
C LYS A 3 -23.23 16.18 -5.52
N ASN A 4 -23.41 14.92 -5.89
CA ASN A 4 -24.69 14.21 -5.71
C ASN A 4 -24.79 13.44 -4.38
N TRP A 5 -23.71 13.38 -3.60
CA TRP A 5 -23.72 12.76 -2.28
C TRP A 5 -24.40 13.68 -1.25
N ALA A 6 -24.05 14.97 -1.22
CA ALA A 6 -24.59 15.94 -0.24
C ALA A 6 -26.13 16.05 -0.24
N ALA A 7 -26.79 15.92 -1.40
CA ALA A 7 -28.24 16.07 -1.51
C ALA A 7 -29.05 14.88 -0.97
N ASN A 8 -28.47 13.69 -0.86
CA ASN A 8 -29.19 12.47 -0.45
C ASN A 8 -29.01 12.11 1.04
N VAL A 9 -28.11 12.78 1.76
CA VAL A 9 -27.86 12.56 3.21
C VAL A 9 -28.43 13.68 4.08
N GLY A 10 -29.25 14.59 3.52
CA GLY A 10 -29.82 15.71 4.27
C GLY A 10 -28.78 16.77 4.69
N TYR A 11 -27.61 16.81 4.06
CA TYR A 11 -26.61 17.83 4.34
C TYR A 11 -26.96 19.13 3.59
N ARG A 12 -27.24 20.19 4.35
CA ARG A 12 -27.47 21.53 3.80
C ARG A 12 -26.21 22.02 3.10
N THR A 13 -26.36 22.49 1.87
CA THR A 13 -25.25 22.95 1.03
C THR A 13 -24.87 24.42 1.24
N GLU A 14 -25.46 25.10 2.22
CA GLU A 14 -25.10 26.48 2.57
C GLU A 14 -24.93 26.63 4.09
N PRO A 15 -23.77 27.13 4.56
CA PRO A 15 -23.49 27.27 5.99
C PRO A 15 -24.30 28.46 6.56
N GLU A 16 -25.15 28.18 7.55
CA GLU A 16 -25.95 29.23 8.24
C GLU A 16 -25.14 29.97 9.32
N SER A 17 -23.94 29.51 9.66
CA SER A 17 -23.09 30.21 10.63
C SER A 17 -21.60 29.86 10.53
N ALA A 18 -20.76 30.72 11.14
CA ALA A 18 -19.30 30.63 11.10
C ALA A 18 -18.72 29.36 11.77
N THR A 19 -19.53 28.58 12.51
CA THR A 19 -19.07 27.34 13.17
C THR A 19 -18.98 26.15 12.21
N ASP A 20 -19.71 26.15 11.09
CA ASP A 20 -19.67 25.05 10.12
C ASP A 20 -18.40 25.06 9.24
N TYR A 21 -17.74 26.22 9.11
CA TYR A 21 -16.45 26.33 8.42
C TYR A 21 -15.29 25.71 9.19
N LEU A 22 -15.41 25.51 10.51
CA LEU A 22 -14.39 24.88 11.34
C LEU A 22 -14.37 23.35 11.18
N ALA A 23 -15.54 22.71 11.02
CA ALA A 23 -15.65 21.25 10.96
C ALA A 23 -15.02 20.61 9.70
N CYS A 24 -14.97 21.33 8.57
CA CYS A 24 -14.37 20.81 7.33
C CYS A 24 -12.84 20.95 7.31
N ASN A 25 -12.29 21.97 7.99
CA ASN A 25 -10.85 22.14 8.14
C ASN A 25 -10.24 21.18 9.17
N GLU A 26 -11.02 20.66 10.11
CA GLU A 26 -10.55 19.70 11.10
C GLU A 26 -10.22 18.31 10.51
N CYS A 27 -10.92 17.85 9.46
CA CYS A 27 -10.65 16.53 8.87
C CYS A 27 -9.34 16.50 8.06
N MET A 28 -9.07 17.54 7.26
CA MET A 28 -7.79 17.70 6.55
C MET A 28 -6.64 17.99 7.53
N ALA A 29 -6.92 18.74 8.61
CA ALA A 29 -5.96 18.93 9.68
C ALA A 29 -5.65 17.63 10.42
N HIS A 30 -6.58 16.67 10.48
CA HIS A 30 -6.35 15.37 11.13
C HIS A 30 -5.42 14.46 10.31
N LEU A 31 -5.56 14.42 8.97
CA LEU A 31 -4.63 13.71 8.10
C LEU A 31 -3.24 14.35 8.09
N LEU A 32 -3.16 15.69 8.10
CA LEU A 32 -1.90 16.42 8.27
C LEU A 32 -1.30 16.24 9.68
N TRP A 33 -2.14 16.11 10.71
CA TRP A 33 -1.72 15.84 12.08
C TRP A 33 -1.19 14.41 12.24
N ILE A 34 -1.83 13.40 11.64
CA ILE A 34 -1.30 12.03 11.59
C ILE A 34 0.07 12.02 10.91
N ARG A 35 0.21 12.72 9.78
CA ARG A 35 1.49 12.90 9.07
C ARG A 35 2.57 13.55 9.94
N GLU A 36 2.24 14.57 10.73
CA GLU A 36 3.18 15.26 11.63
C GLU A 36 3.45 14.49 12.94
N GLU A 37 2.50 13.72 13.44
CA GLU A 37 2.65 12.93 14.67
C GLU A 37 3.45 11.64 14.43
N ALA A 38 3.34 11.04 13.24
CA ALA A 38 4.20 9.95 12.79
C ALA A 38 5.68 10.37 12.70
N LYS A 39 5.96 11.58 12.18
CA LYS A 39 7.32 12.16 12.15
C LYS A 39 7.91 12.35 13.54
N LYS A 40 7.10 12.74 14.54
CA LYS A 40 7.57 12.89 15.93
C LYS A 40 7.83 11.56 16.64
N ARG A 41 7.09 10.51 16.29
CA ARG A 41 7.21 9.18 16.91
C ARG A 41 8.50 8.45 16.52
N PHE A 42 9.06 8.77 15.34
CA PHE A 42 10.34 8.21 14.88
C PHE A 42 11.56 8.73 15.66
N ALA A 43 11.49 9.94 16.23
CA ALA A 43 12.61 10.55 16.97
C ALA A 43 12.94 9.88 18.32
N VAL A 44 12.16 8.86 18.75
CA VAL A 44 12.30 8.21 20.06
C VAL A 44 12.86 6.78 19.96
N PHE A 45 12.98 6.19 18.76
CA PHE A 45 13.37 4.78 18.59
C PHE A 45 14.89 4.54 18.44
N ASP A 46 15.72 5.59 18.37
CA ASP A 46 17.18 5.45 18.36
C ASP A 46 17.77 5.61 19.76
N LYS A 47 17.68 4.59 20.62
CA LYS A 47 18.65 4.29 21.71
C LYS A 47 18.52 2.85 22.21
N SER A 48 19.27 1.90 21.65
CA SER A 48 20.17 0.98 22.40
C SER A 48 20.70 -0.18 21.54
N PRO A 49 21.89 -0.74 21.87
CA PRO A 49 22.80 -1.34 20.91
C PRO A 49 22.87 -2.88 20.90
N ASN A 50 23.17 -3.40 19.70
CA ASN A 50 24.09 -4.49 19.34
C ASN A 50 24.16 -5.78 20.20
N LEU A 51 24.00 -6.95 19.55
CA LEU A 51 24.76 -8.16 19.92
C LEU A 51 25.14 -8.99 18.67
N SER A 52 26.41 -8.92 18.30
CA SER A 52 27.11 -9.85 17.41
C SER A 52 27.32 -11.21 18.07
N LEU A 53 27.14 -12.31 17.33
CA LEU A 53 27.81 -13.62 17.40
C LEU A 53 26.92 -14.57 16.55
N LEU A 54 27.35 -15.03 15.38
CA LEU A 54 28.24 -16.18 15.24
C LEU A 54 29.04 -16.11 13.93
N THR A 55 30.33 -16.34 14.09
CA THR A 55 31.35 -16.49 13.05
C THR A 55 31.46 -17.96 12.64
N GLN A 56 31.98 -18.17 11.42
CA GLN A 56 32.69 -19.35 10.90
C GLN A 56 31.88 -20.55 10.38
N LEU A 57 31.76 -20.60 9.05
CA LEU A 57 32.14 -21.76 8.26
C LEU A 57 32.70 -21.30 6.91
N GLU A 58 34.02 -21.44 6.74
CA GLU A 58 34.74 -21.25 5.49
C GLU A 58 34.58 -22.50 4.61
N ILE A 59 34.05 -22.35 3.40
CA ILE A 59 34.20 -23.34 2.33
C ILE A 59 34.60 -22.62 1.03
N ILE A 60 35.92 -22.62 0.83
CA ILE A 60 36.71 -22.70 -0.41
C ILE A 60 35.93 -22.58 -1.74
N MET A 61 36.22 -21.49 -2.46
CA MET A 61 35.92 -21.28 -3.88
C MET A 61 36.68 -22.26 -4.79
N PRO A 62 36.14 -22.56 -5.99
CA PRO A 62 36.98 -22.59 -7.18
C PRO A 62 36.56 -21.53 -8.19
N THR A 63 37.54 -20.72 -8.55
CA THR A 63 37.58 -19.81 -9.70
C THR A 63 37.29 -20.56 -11.00
N THR A 64 36.39 -20.07 -11.85
CA THR A 64 36.64 -20.00 -13.31
C THR A 64 35.64 -19.12 -14.06
N GLN A 65 36.22 -18.25 -14.88
CA GLN A 65 35.77 -17.74 -16.19
C GLN A 65 34.61 -16.74 -16.28
N SER A 66 35.05 -15.47 -16.26
CA SER A 66 34.60 -14.38 -17.13
C SER A 66 34.02 -14.85 -18.47
N THR A 67 32.70 -14.75 -18.60
CA THR A 67 32.04 -14.65 -19.89
C THR A 67 31.48 -13.24 -20.03
N THR A 68 31.90 -12.56 -21.09
CA THR A 68 31.43 -11.24 -21.48
C THR A 68 29.95 -11.32 -21.85
N ARG A 69 29.06 -10.96 -20.92
CA ARG A 69 27.62 -10.81 -21.22
C ARG A 69 27.45 -9.56 -22.08
N LYS A 70 27.17 -9.77 -23.36
CA LYS A 70 26.74 -8.73 -24.30
C LYS A 70 25.52 -8.01 -23.71
N SER A 71 25.67 -6.69 -23.56
CA SER A 71 24.57 -5.76 -23.31
C SER A 71 23.55 -5.90 -24.46
N ALA A 72 22.44 -6.57 -24.19
CA ALA A 72 21.30 -6.57 -25.09
C ALA A 72 20.55 -5.25 -24.90
N THR A 73 20.44 -4.52 -26.00
CA THR A 73 19.69 -3.29 -26.18
C THR A 73 18.24 -3.43 -25.70
N HIS A 74 17.80 -2.48 -24.86
CA HIS A 74 16.42 -2.30 -24.43
C HIS A 74 15.46 -2.29 -25.62
N ALA A 75 14.65 -3.35 -25.74
CA ALA A 75 13.46 -3.35 -26.58
C ALA A 75 12.26 -3.00 -25.69
N THR A 76 11.65 -1.86 -25.97
CA THR A 76 10.53 -1.25 -25.22
C THR A 76 9.22 -1.97 -25.50
N GLY A 77 9.07 -3.18 -24.99
CA GLY A 77 7.76 -3.83 -24.81
C GLY A 77 7.61 -4.15 -23.33
N LYS A 78 6.66 -3.52 -22.62
CA LYS A 78 6.37 -3.86 -21.22
C LYS A 78 6.05 -5.35 -21.13
N SER A 79 6.97 -6.12 -20.58
CA SER A 79 6.80 -7.54 -20.26
C SER A 79 5.55 -7.74 -19.39
N LYS A 80 4.88 -8.89 -19.55
CA LYS A 80 3.73 -9.26 -18.71
C LYS A 80 4.12 -9.34 -17.22
N ASN A 81 5.40 -9.52 -16.93
CA ASN A 81 5.97 -9.72 -15.61
C ASN A 81 6.73 -8.49 -15.11
N ASP A 82 6.42 -7.29 -15.62
CA ASP A 82 6.94 -6.04 -15.07
C ASP A 82 6.36 -5.79 -13.66
N ALA A 83 7.22 -5.57 -12.66
CA ALA A 83 6.82 -5.38 -11.26
C ALA A 83 5.75 -4.28 -11.10
N THR A 84 5.97 -3.10 -11.70
CA THR A 84 5.01 -1.99 -11.60
C THR A 84 3.68 -2.33 -12.25
N LYS A 85 3.69 -3.15 -13.32
CA LYS A 85 2.46 -3.63 -13.94
C LYS A 85 1.71 -4.60 -13.01
N LEU A 86 2.40 -5.56 -12.38
CA LEU A 86 1.77 -6.51 -11.46
C LEU A 86 1.14 -5.81 -10.25
N LEU A 87 1.87 -4.88 -9.62
CA LEU A 87 1.35 -4.07 -8.52
C LEU A 87 0.17 -3.18 -8.96
N THR A 88 0.25 -2.59 -10.16
CA THR A 88 -0.89 -1.86 -10.75
C THR A 88 -2.12 -2.75 -10.98
N ASP A 89 -1.94 -4.00 -11.36
CA ASP A 89 -3.05 -4.95 -11.51
C ASP A 89 -3.72 -5.23 -10.16
N ASP A 90 -2.95 -5.29 -9.07
CA ASP A 90 -3.45 -5.40 -7.70
C ASP A 90 -4.20 -4.15 -7.25
N HIS A 91 -3.64 -2.97 -7.49
CA HIS A 91 -4.33 -1.69 -7.27
C HIS A 91 -5.71 -1.66 -7.93
N ASN A 92 -5.77 -2.10 -9.19
CA ASN A 92 -7.01 -2.15 -9.95
C ASN A 92 -8.00 -3.17 -9.39
N LYS A 93 -7.52 -4.29 -8.84
CA LYS A 93 -8.34 -5.31 -8.20
C LYS A 93 -8.95 -4.78 -6.90
N VAL A 94 -8.13 -4.26 -5.98
CA VAL A 94 -8.64 -3.74 -4.69
C VAL A 94 -9.59 -2.56 -4.87
N LYS A 95 -9.31 -1.66 -5.83
CA LYS A 95 -10.24 -0.57 -6.19
C LYS A 95 -11.60 -1.07 -6.69
N LYS A 96 -11.65 -2.22 -7.36
CA LYS A 96 -12.94 -2.83 -7.78
C LYS A 96 -13.65 -3.45 -6.59
N LEU A 97 -12.93 -4.14 -5.71
CA LEU A 97 -13.50 -4.75 -4.51
C LEU A 97 -14.14 -3.69 -3.60
N PHE A 98 -13.47 -2.56 -3.34
CA PHE A 98 -14.08 -1.46 -2.57
C PHE A 98 -15.36 -0.91 -3.21
N LYS A 99 -15.38 -0.74 -4.54
CA LYS A 99 -16.60 -0.30 -5.27
C LYS A 99 -17.73 -1.32 -5.22
N GLU A 100 -17.40 -2.61 -5.15
CA GLU A 100 -18.38 -3.68 -4.97
C GLU A 100 -18.92 -3.66 -3.54
N TYR A 101 -18.06 -3.45 -2.55
CA TYR A 101 -18.42 -3.31 -1.13
C TYR A 101 -19.42 -2.16 -0.91
N GLU A 102 -19.15 -0.99 -1.50
CA GLU A 102 -20.08 0.15 -1.45
C GLU A 102 -21.47 -0.18 -2.03
N LYS A 103 -21.56 -1.07 -3.03
CA LYS A 103 -22.85 -1.49 -3.59
C LYS A 103 -23.59 -2.42 -2.64
N LEU A 104 -22.88 -3.27 -1.90
CA LEU A 104 -23.45 -4.17 -0.89
C LEU A 104 -23.95 -3.40 0.33
N CYS A 105 -23.23 -2.35 0.74
CA CYS A 105 -23.70 -1.40 1.76
C CYS A 105 -25.08 -0.82 1.42
N LYS A 106 -25.27 -0.39 0.17
CA LYS A 106 -26.56 0.17 -0.29
C LYS A 106 -27.71 -0.85 -0.31
N LYS A 107 -27.37 -2.15 -0.31
CA LYS A 107 -28.33 -3.26 -0.28
C LYS A 107 -28.55 -3.83 1.12
N ASN A 108 -27.78 -3.38 2.12
CA ASN A 108 -27.73 -3.97 3.46
C ASN A 108 -27.46 -5.49 3.44
N ASP A 109 -26.53 -5.92 2.57
CA ASP A 109 -26.14 -7.32 2.41
C ASP A 109 -24.97 -7.65 3.34
N GLU A 110 -25.26 -8.06 4.58
CA GLU A 110 -24.23 -8.31 5.60
C GLU A 110 -23.28 -9.44 5.23
N GLU A 111 -23.80 -10.58 4.76
CA GLU A 111 -22.99 -11.74 4.36
C GLU A 111 -22.03 -11.37 3.22
N GLY A 112 -22.55 -10.73 2.16
CA GLY A 112 -21.72 -10.28 1.05
C GLY A 112 -20.70 -9.22 1.47
N LYS A 113 -21.03 -8.33 2.41
CA LYS A 113 -20.08 -7.35 2.96
C LYS A 113 -18.94 -8.05 3.70
N GLU A 114 -19.25 -8.99 4.58
CA GLU A 114 -18.24 -9.72 5.37
C GLU A 114 -17.27 -10.49 4.46
N GLU A 115 -17.79 -11.22 3.47
CA GLU A 115 -16.99 -11.93 2.48
C GLU A 115 -16.04 -10.98 1.74
N LEU A 116 -16.56 -9.87 1.27
CA LEU A 116 -15.81 -8.93 0.45
C LEU A 116 -14.80 -8.12 1.26
N ALA A 117 -15.13 -7.71 2.49
CA ALA A 117 -14.18 -7.08 3.39
C ALA A 117 -13.04 -8.03 3.78
N THR A 118 -13.35 -9.31 4.02
CA THR A 118 -12.33 -10.34 4.27
C THR A 118 -11.41 -10.49 3.06
N GLN A 119 -11.97 -10.52 1.85
CA GLN A 119 -11.19 -10.56 0.62
C GLN A 119 -10.31 -9.30 0.47
N ILE A 120 -10.86 -8.11 0.67
CA ILE A 120 -10.09 -6.85 0.62
C ILE A 120 -8.91 -6.90 1.59
N CYS A 121 -9.14 -7.32 2.83
CA CYS A 121 -8.10 -7.44 3.85
C CYS A 121 -7.00 -8.42 3.44
N LYS A 122 -7.35 -9.59 2.89
CA LYS A 122 -6.38 -10.58 2.40
C LYS A 122 -5.54 -10.01 1.25
N GLU A 123 -6.18 -9.44 0.23
CA GLU A 123 -5.49 -8.90 -0.94
C GLU A 123 -4.56 -7.75 -0.60
N LEU A 124 -4.98 -6.83 0.28
CA LEU A 124 -4.14 -5.72 0.74
C LEU A 124 -2.96 -6.20 1.60
N SER A 125 -3.17 -7.20 2.47
CA SER A 125 -2.09 -7.75 3.29
C SER A 125 -1.01 -8.40 2.43
N ILE A 126 -1.42 -9.19 1.43
CA ILE A 126 -0.50 -9.82 0.46
C ILE A 126 0.22 -8.74 -0.36
N HIS A 127 -0.51 -7.76 -0.89
CA HIS A 127 0.06 -6.68 -1.68
C HIS A 127 1.13 -5.88 -0.91
N ALA A 128 0.79 -5.43 0.31
CA ALA A 128 1.73 -4.70 1.16
C ALA A 128 2.97 -5.54 1.52
N GLN A 129 2.79 -6.84 1.74
CA GLN A 129 3.90 -7.75 2.02
C GLN A 129 4.84 -7.91 0.82
N LEU A 130 4.31 -8.03 -0.39
CA LEU A 130 5.12 -8.11 -1.62
C LEU A 130 5.95 -6.84 -1.83
N GLU A 131 5.36 -5.68 -1.54
CA GLU A 131 6.06 -4.41 -1.66
C GLU A 131 7.16 -4.27 -0.63
N GLU A 132 6.88 -4.57 0.64
CA GLU A 132 7.86 -4.46 1.72
C GLU A 132 9.00 -5.48 1.63
N GLU A 133 8.71 -6.72 1.20
CA GLU A 133 9.72 -7.79 1.11
C GLU A 133 10.61 -7.63 -0.13
N ILE A 134 10.06 -7.13 -1.24
CA ILE A 134 10.71 -7.22 -2.55
C ILE A 134 10.84 -5.85 -3.23
N PHE A 135 9.73 -5.12 -3.41
CA PHE A 135 9.73 -3.92 -4.25
C PHE A 135 10.43 -2.73 -3.59
N TYR A 136 10.04 -2.36 -2.37
CA TYR A 136 10.59 -1.20 -1.66
C TYR A 136 12.08 -1.31 -1.34
N PRO A 137 12.63 -2.47 -0.91
CA PRO A 137 14.08 -2.61 -0.78
C PRO A 137 14.81 -2.32 -2.09
N ALA A 138 14.34 -2.89 -3.20
CA ALA A 138 14.94 -2.65 -4.52
C ALA A 138 14.80 -1.19 -4.96
N VAL A 139 13.66 -0.54 -4.70
CA VAL A 139 13.45 0.88 -5.00
C VAL A 139 14.42 1.73 -4.17
N ARG A 140 14.55 1.49 -2.86
CA ARG A 140 15.44 2.23 -1.97
C ARG A 140 16.92 2.13 -2.39
N GLU A 141 17.34 0.97 -2.90
CA GLU A 141 18.69 0.82 -3.46
C GLU A 141 18.86 1.58 -4.79
N ALA A 142 17.79 1.69 -5.58
CA ALA A 142 17.83 2.24 -6.93
C ALA A 142 17.56 3.75 -7.00
N ILE A 143 16.90 4.34 -5.99
CA ILE A 143 16.53 5.75 -5.94
C ILE A 143 17.05 6.40 -4.65
N ASP A 144 17.64 7.59 -4.77
CA ASP A 144 18.13 8.39 -3.63
C ASP A 144 17.00 9.26 -3.06
N ASP A 145 15.95 8.61 -2.54
CA ASP A 145 14.76 9.27 -1.98
C ASP A 145 14.20 8.50 -0.78
N ASP A 146 14.97 8.53 0.31
CA ASP A 146 14.63 7.81 1.54
C ASP A 146 13.35 8.34 2.20
N ASP A 147 13.08 9.64 2.10
CA ASP A 147 11.89 10.26 2.70
C ASP A 147 10.60 9.69 2.08
N LEU A 148 10.56 9.56 0.75
CA LEU A 148 9.42 8.95 0.04
C LEU A 148 9.20 7.48 0.46
N MET A 149 10.28 6.71 0.61
CA MET A 149 10.17 5.32 1.05
C MET A 149 9.80 5.21 2.54
N ASN A 150 10.22 6.15 3.38
CA ASN A 150 9.83 6.18 4.79
C ASN A 150 8.35 6.56 4.96
N GLU A 151 7.84 7.47 4.13
CA GLU A 151 6.41 7.81 4.08
C GLU A 151 5.59 6.56 3.72
N ALA A 152 5.93 5.87 2.64
CA ALA A 152 5.25 4.63 2.22
C ALA A 152 5.20 3.54 3.32
N VAL A 153 6.28 3.32 4.06
CA VAL A 153 6.32 2.35 5.17
C VAL A 153 5.38 2.73 6.32
N VAL A 154 5.32 4.02 6.67
CA VAL A 154 4.39 4.52 7.69
C VAL A 154 2.94 4.36 7.21
N GLU A 155 2.70 4.57 5.92
CA GLU A 155 1.38 4.37 5.34
C GLU A 155 0.93 2.91 5.42
N HIS A 156 1.80 1.97 5.04
CA HIS A 156 1.51 0.55 5.18
C HIS A 156 1.17 0.13 6.60
N ALA A 157 1.91 0.64 7.60
CA ALA A 157 1.61 0.35 9.00
C ALA A 157 0.20 0.81 9.38
N SER A 158 -0.20 2.01 8.94
CA SER A 158 -1.54 2.56 9.19
C SER A 158 -2.65 1.75 8.51
N ALA A 159 -2.42 1.30 7.26
CA ALA A 159 -3.36 0.44 6.56
C ALA A 159 -3.52 -0.93 7.23
N LYS A 160 -2.41 -1.52 7.71
CA LYS A 160 -2.41 -2.81 8.45
C LYS A 160 -3.15 -2.70 9.78
N ASP A 161 -3.02 -1.59 10.50
CA ASP A 161 -3.77 -1.35 11.73
C ASP A 161 -5.29 -1.27 11.48
N LEU A 162 -5.72 -0.69 10.36
CA LEU A 162 -7.13 -0.68 9.95
C LEU A 162 -7.62 -2.07 9.54
N ILE A 163 -6.82 -2.83 8.79
CA ILE A 163 -7.12 -4.22 8.43
C ILE A 163 -7.33 -5.08 9.69
N ALA A 164 -6.42 -4.98 10.67
CA ALA A 164 -6.53 -5.72 11.92
C ALA A 164 -7.81 -5.38 12.68
N GLN A 165 -8.19 -4.10 12.72
CA GLN A 165 -9.45 -3.67 13.34
C GLN A 165 -10.67 -4.29 12.64
N ILE A 166 -10.73 -4.20 11.30
CA ILE A 166 -11.83 -4.77 10.49
C ILE A 166 -11.94 -6.28 10.70
N GLN A 167 -10.83 -7.01 10.65
CA GLN A 167 -10.79 -8.47 10.83
C GLN A 167 -11.22 -8.92 12.24
N SER A 168 -11.04 -8.06 13.24
CA SER A 168 -11.45 -8.35 14.62
C SER A 168 -12.91 -7.99 14.94
N MET A 169 -13.62 -7.37 13.99
CA MET A 169 -14.94 -6.79 14.20
C MET A 169 -16.03 -7.64 13.54
N ASN A 170 -17.22 -7.64 14.14
CA ASN A 170 -18.39 -8.25 13.52
C ASN A 170 -18.97 -7.31 12.44
N VAL A 171 -19.40 -7.85 11.30
CA VAL A 171 -19.98 -7.06 10.19
C VAL A 171 -21.22 -6.24 10.58
N SER A 172 -21.93 -6.63 11.64
CA SER A 172 -23.08 -5.90 12.18
C SER A 172 -22.70 -4.74 13.11
N ASP A 173 -21.41 -4.57 13.43
CA ASP A 173 -20.95 -3.46 14.26
C ASP A 173 -21.17 -2.12 13.52
N PRO A 174 -21.75 -1.09 14.18
CA PRO A 174 -21.99 0.20 13.55
C PRO A 174 -20.74 0.89 12.97
N MET A 175 -19.54 0.54 13.44
CA MET A 175 -18.27 1.11 12.97
C MET A 175 -17.66 0.34 11.79
N TYR A 176 -18.17 -0.86 11.46
CA TYR A 176 -17.56 -1.74 10.47
C TYR A 176 -17.45 -1.08 9.09
N ASP A 177 -18.57 -0.57 8.58
CA ASP A 177 -18.62 0.09 7.27
C ASP A 177 -17.79 1.39 7.24
N ALA A 178 -17.69 2.08 8.37
CA ALA A 178 -16.86 3.29 8.49
C ALA A 178 -15.38 2.94 8.39
N LEU A 179 -14.91 1.89 9.06
CA LEU A 179 -13.52 1.43 8.98
C LEU A 179 -13.15 0.97 7.56
N VAL A 180 -14.01 0.18 6.91
CA VAL A 180 -13.77 -0.26 5.52
C VAL A 180 -13.71 0.95 4.57
N THR A 181 -14.54 1.96 4.79
CA THR A 181 -14.52 3.19 3.99
C THR A 181 -13.21 3.96 4.18
N VAL A 182 -12.77 4.17 5.42
CA VAL A 182 -11.51 4.86 5.74
C VAL A 182 -10.31 4.10 5.17
N LEU A 183 -10.29 2.77 5.29
CA LEU A 183 -9.26 1.95 4.66
C LEU A 183 -9.22 2.15 3.14
N GLY A 184 -10.38 2.18 2.48
CA GLY A 184 -10.49 2.43 1.05
C GLY A 184 -9.97 3.80 0.62
N GLU A 185 -10.26 4.85 1.38
CA GLU A 185 -9.72 6.20 1.13
C GLU A 185 -8.21 6.25 1.28
N TYR A 186 -7.70 5.63 2.35
CA TYR A 186 -6.27 5.57 2.64
C TYR A 186 -5.49 4.84 1.55
N VAL A 187 -5.96 3.64 1.17
CA VAL A 187 -5.38 2.84 0.09
C VAL A 187 -5.45 3.58 -1.25
N ASN A 188 -6.53 4.31 -1.54
CA ASN A 188 -6.61 5.09 -2.77
C ASN A 188 -5.55 6.20 -2.83
N HIS A 189 -5.30 6.88 -1.72
CA HIS A 189 -4.25 7.90 -1.62
C HIS A 189 -2.87 7.28 -1.85
N HIS A 190 -2.58 6.19 -1.14
CA HIS A 190 -1.33 5.44 -1.28
C HIS A 190 -1.07 5.04 -2.75
N ILE A 191 -2.06 4.42 -3.40
CA ILE A 191 -1.98 4.03 -4.83
C ILE A 191 -1.71 5.23 -5.76
N GLU A 192 -2.26 6.40 -5.45
CA GLU A 192 -1.99 7.62 -6.23
C GLU A 192 -0.54 8.09 -6.04
N GLU A 193 -0.01 8.04 -4.83
CA GLU A 193 1.38 8.38 -4.55
C GLU A 193 2.32 7.41 -5.28
N GLU A 194 2.12 6.11 -5.13
CA GLU A 194 2.99 5.12 -5.74
C GLU A 194 3.05 5.25 -7.26
N GLN A 195 1.89 5.30 -7.92
CA GLN A 195 1.84 5.32 -9.38
C GLN A 195 2.32 6.65 -9.99
N ASN A 196 2.23 7.76 -9.25
CA ASN A 196 2.64 9.08 -9.74
C ASN A 196 4.06 9.47 -9.31
N GLN A 197 4.59 8.90 -8.22
CA GLN A 197 5.88 9.27 -7.64
C GLN A 197 6.87 8.11 -7.66
N ILE A 198 6.51 6.97 -7.06
CA ILE A 198 7.42 5.83 -6.87
C ILE A 198 7.67 5.09 -8.18
N PHE A 199 6.61 4.62 -8.86
CA PHE A 199 6.72 3.82 -10.08
C PHE A 199 7.44 4.57 -11.21
N PRO A 200 7.21 5.88 -11.46
CA PRO A 200 7.97 6.61 -12.47
C PRO A 200 9.46 6.75 -12.12
N LYS A 201 9.83 6.83 -10.84
CA LYS A 201 11.24 6.84 -10.41
C LYS A 201 11.86 5.46 -10.58
N ALA A 202 11.17 4.41 -10.16
CA ALA A 202 11.57 3.01 -10.36
C ALA A 202 11.81 2.69 -11.85
N GLN A 203 10.88 3.04 -12.73
CA GLN A 203 10.98 2.83 -14.18
C GLN A 203 12.11 3.63 -14.86
N LYS A 204 12.54 4.75 -14.28
CA LYS A 204 13.67 5.55 -14.77
C LYS A 204 15.02 5.14 -14.19
N SER A 205 15.00 4.28 -13.17
CA SER A 205 16.20 3.78 -12.51
C SER A 205 16.87 2.68 -13.34
N LYS A 206 17.91 2.05 -12.79
CA LYS A 206 18.61 0.91 -13.42
C LYS A 206 18.11 -0.45 -12.93
N MET A 207 17.06 -0.49 -12.10
CA MET A 207 16.56 -1.73 -11.54
C MET A 207 15.93 -2.62 -12.62
N ASP A 208 16.06 -3.94 -12.47
CA ASP A 208 15.46 -4.91 -13.37
C ASP A 208 14.02 -5.20 -12.92
N LEU A 209 13.08 -4.41 -13.44
CA LEU A 209 11.66 -4.55 -13.12
C LEU A 209 11.04 -5.88 -13.60
N GLU A 210 11.65 -6.56 -14.56
CA GLU A 210 11.16 -7.87 -15.02
C GLU A 210 11.60 -8.96 -14.04
N GLU A 211 12.87 -8.93 -13.59
CA GLU A 211 13.36 -9.85 -12.56
C GLU A 211 12.60 -9.69 -11.24
N ILE A 212 12.41 -8.44 -10.80
CA ILE A 212 11.64 -8.12 -9.59
C ILE A 212 10.18 -8.58 -9.75
N GLY A 213 9.57 -8.39 -10.92
CA GLY A 213 8.19 -8.81 -11.12
C GLY A 213 8.02 -10.34 -11.18
N LEU A 214 9.01 -11.08 -11.65
CA LEU A 214 9.04 -12.55 -11.52
C LEU A 214 9.08 -12.99 -10.05
N GLU A 215 9.89 -12.32 -9.24
CA GLU A 215 10.00 -12.61 -7.80
C GLU A 215 8.68 -12.32 -7.08
N ILE A 216 8.06 -11.15 -7.35
CA ILE A 216 6.73 -10.78 -6.83
C ILE A 216 5.69 -11.82 -7.24
N ALA A 217 5.66 -12.24 -8.52
CA ALA A 217 4.68 -13.23 -8.99
C ALA A 217 4.80 -14.56 -8.25
N ARG A 218 6.04 -15.07 -8.07
CA ARG A 218 6.29 -16.30 -7.33
C ARG A 218 5.88 -16.16 -5.86
N ARG A 219 6.33 -15.09 -5.20
CA ARG A 219 6.03 -14.88 -3.78
C ARG A 219 4.53 -14.74 -3.53
N LYS A 220 3.83 -14.12 -4.47
CA LYS A 220 2.37 -13.99 -4.41
C LYS A 220 1.66 -15.34 -4.54
N GLU A 221 2.12 -16.21 -5.42
CA GLU A 221 1.56 -17.56 -5.54
C GLU A 221 1.68 -18.31 -4.21
N GLU A 222 2.85 -18.25 -3.56
CA GLU A 222 3.07 -18.84 -2.22
C GLU A 222 2.11 -18.26 -1.17
N LEU A 223 1.99 -16.93 -1.08
CA LEU A 223 1.10 -16.26 -0.12
C LEU A 223 -0.39 -16.52 -0.35
N MET A 224 -0.78 -16.84 -1.59
CA MET A 224 -2.18 -17.15 -1.91
C MET A 224 -2.56 -18.59 -1.52
N GLU A 225 -1.57 -19.49 -1.40
CA GLU A 225 -1.74 -20.87 -0.95
C GLU A 225 -1.74 -21.02 0.58
N GLU A 226 -1.24 -20.02 1.31
CA GLU A 226 -1.36 -19.86 2.77
C GLU A 226 -2.80 -19.46 3.21
#